data_AF-A0A673ILB3-F1
#
_entry.id   AF-A0A673ILB3-F1
#
_cell.length_a   1.000
_cell.length_b   1.000
_cell.length_c   1.000
_cell.angle_alpha   90.00
_cell.angle_beta   90.00
_cell.angle_gamma   90.00
#
_symmetry.space_group_name_H-M   'P 1'
#
loop_
_entity.id
_entity.type
_entity.pdbx_description
1 polymer ?
#
loop_
_entity_poly.entity_id
_entity_poly.type
_entity_poly.pdbx_seq_one_letter_code
_entity_poly.pdbx_strand_id
1 'polypeptide(L)'
;RYIPSTYDLLMPLDLFFALFFPTLFRMGGVSEGEDVLARWSDGLLYLGNVKRVDSVKQCCLVRFEDNSEFWVLRKDIHSFSSGGEEVCCICDAPPLKEPLVNCLKCRHGYHPECHTPPIEPEVDPNSWICRQCVFAVATKRGGALKRGRFARLMQIMKVRLPYQLSSLDWDPQHLTNQQQCYCYCAGPGE
;
A
#
# COMPACT_ATOMS: atom_id res chain seq x y z
N ARG A 1 -10.60 -20.01 -4.68
CA ARG A 1 -10.43 -20.24 -6.15
C ARG A 1 -9.03 -19.75 -6.50
N TYR A 2 -8.27 -20.57 -7.25
CA TYR A 2 -6.88 -20.40 -7.71
C TYR A 2 -5.98 -19.37 -6.97
N ILE A 3 -5.26 -19.83 -5.95
CA ILE A 3 -4.04 -19.17 -5.48
C ILE A 3 -2.96 -19.47 -6.54
N PRO A 4 -2.21 -18.49 -7.06
CA PRO A 4 -1.11 -18.78 -7.98
C PRO A 4 -0.06 -19.64 -7.29
N SER A 5 -0.10 -20.94 -7.59
CA SER A 5 0.94 -21.91 -7.29
C SER A 5 1.88 -21.96 -8.48
N THR A 6 2.91 -21.14 -8.46
CA THR A 6 4.07 -21.35 -9.33
C THR A 6 5.32 -21.43 -8.46
N TYR A 7 5.88 -22.63 -8.46
CA TYR A 7 7.19 -22.98 -7.96
C TYR A 7 8.28 -22.23 -8.74
N ASP A 8 9.34 -21.85 -8.03
CA ASP A 8 10.70 -21.67 -8.52
C ASP A 8 10.93 -20.84 -9.80
N LEU A 9 10.58 -19.56 -9.73
CA LEU A 9 11.45 -18.49 -10.22
C LEU A 9 11.45 -17.38 -9.16
N LEU A 10 12.03 -17.70 -7.99
CA LEU A 10 12.62 -16.69 -7.11
C LEU A 10 13.80 -16.06 -7.86
N MET A 11 13.51 -15.18 -8.83
CA MET A 11 14.39 -14.02 -8.95
C MET A 11 14.23 -13.27 -7.63
N PRO A 12 15.31 -13.04 -6.88
CA PRO A 12 15.21 -12.46 -5.57
C PRO A 12 14.52 -11.10 -5.72
N LEU A 13 13.34 -10.98 -5.12
CA LEU A 13 12.70 -9.71 -4.77
C LEU A 13 13.64 -8.85 -3.90
N ASP A 14 14.86 -9.29 -3.59
CA ASP A 14 15.91 -8.50 -2.96
C ASP A 14 16.71 -7.63 -3.95
N LEU A 15 16.81 -7.97 -5.24
CA LEU A 15 17.59 -7.20 -6.23
C LEU A 15 16.75 -6.18 -7.02
N PHE A 16 15.49 -6.48 -7.32
CA PHE A 16 14.59 -5.53 -7.98
C PHE A 16 14.15 -4.41 -7.01
N PHE A 17 13.97 -4.74 -5.73
CA PHE A 17 13.57 -3.79 -4.68
C PHE A 17 14.68 -2.84 -4.24
N ALA A 18 15.95 -3.16 -4.52
CA ALA A 18 17.11 -2.37 -4.11
C ALA A 18 17.53 -1.32 -5.16
N LEU A 19 17.19 -1.50 -6.44
CA LEU A 19 17.72 -0.68 -7.54
C LEU A 19 16.69 0.22 -8.24
N PHE A 20 15.38 0.00 -8.07
CA PHE A 20 14.33 0.75 -8.80
C PHE A 20 13.30 1.48 -7.93
N PHE A 21 13.58 1.70 -6.64
CA PHE A 21 12.70 2.42 -5.71
C PHE A 21 13.04 3.91 -5.44
N PRO A 22 13.16 4.83 -6.43
CA PRO A 22 13.19 6.25 -6.09
C PRO A 22 11.82 6.92 -5.93
N THR A 23 10.71 6.45 -6.49
CA THR A 23 9.42 7.18 -6.41
C THR A 23 8.26 6.21 -6.60
N LEU A 24 7.60 5.77 -5.53
CA LEU A 24 6.59 4.71 -5.64
C LEU A 24 5.46 4.86 -4.63
N PHE A 25 4.22 4.75 -5.11
CA PHE A 25 2.96 4.64 -4.35
C PHE A 25 2.18 5.93 -4.06
N ARG A 26 1.49 6.45 -5.08
CA ARG A 26 0.43 7.45 -4.89
C ARG A 26 -0.96 6.82 -4.88
N MET A 27 -1.87 7.40 -4.10
CA MET A 27 -3.33 7.25 -4.28
C MET A 27 -3.89 8.23 -5.33
N GLY A 28 -3.08 8.67 -6.31
CA GLY A 28 -3.52 9.57 -7.41
C GLY A 28 -4.25 8.84 -8.55
N GLY A 29 -4.98 9.54 -9.42
CA GLY A 29 -5.78 8.91 -10.48
C GLY A 29 -5.03 7.82 -11.26
N VAL A 30 -5.59 6.61 -11.28
CA VAL A 30 -5.03 5.45 -12.00
C VAL A 30 -5.60 5.43 -13.42
N SER A 31 -4.76 5.19 -14.42
CA SER A 31 -5.16 5.19 -15.83
C SER A 31 -5.02 3.81 -16.48
N GLU A 32 -5.76 3.56 -17.56
CA GLU A 32 -5.58 2.34 -18.36
C GLU A 32 -4.17 2.29 -18.96
N GLY A 33 -3.58 1.10 -18.97
CA GLY A 33 -2.21 0.85 -19.40
C GLY A 33 -1.15 1.12 -18.34
N GLU A 34 -1.51 1.69 -17.19
CA GLU A 34 -0.57 1.97 -16.11
C GLU A 34 -0.16 0.69 -15.36
N ASP A 35 1.14 0.55 -15.09
CA ASP A 35 1.62 -0.48 -14.18
C ASP A 35 1.40 -0.05 -12.73
N VAL A 36 1.01 -0.99 -11.88
CA VAL A 36 0.65 -0.74 -10.48
C VAL A 36 1.08 -1.90 -9.58
N LEU A 37 1.20 -1.65 -8.29
CA LEU A 37 1.18 -2.72 -7.29
C LEU A 37 -0.21 -2.85 -6.67
N ALA A 38 -0.80 -4.03 -6.78
CA ALA A 38 -2.09 -4.35 -6.18
C ALA A 38 -1.90 -5.20 -4.92
N ARG A 39 -2.59 -4.83 -3.84
CA ARG A 39 -2.64 -5.61 -2.60
C ARG A 39 -3.64 -6.76 -2.72
N TRP A 40 -3.20 -7.97 -2.45
CA TRP A 40 -4.04 -9.16 -2.47
C TRP A 40 -4.57 -9.55 -1.09
N SER A 41 -5.45 -10.56 -1.03
CA SER A 41 -6.08 -11.05 0.20
C SER A 41 -5.12 -11.65 1.22
N ASP A 42 -3.91 -12.02 0.81
CA ASP A 42 -2.83 -12.45 1.71
C ASP A 42 -2.03 -11.26 2.30
N GLY A 43 -2.41 -10.03 1.95
CA GLY A 43 -1.78 -8.80 2.40
C GLY A 43 -0.50 -8.42 1.66
N LEU A 44 -0.06 -9.20 0.66
CA LEU A 44 1.11 -8.93 -0.16
C LEU A 44 0.78 -8.04 -1.36
N LEU A 45 1.82 -7.46 -1.96
CA LEU A 45 1.72 -6.62 -3.15
C LEU A 45 2.20 -7.38 -4.38
N TYR A 46 1.43 -7.28 -5.46
CA TYR A 46 1.69 -7.94 -6.73
C TYR A 46 1.74 -6.91 -7.85
N LEU A 47 2.70 -7.06 -8.76
CA LEU A 47 2.79 -6.23 -9.96
C LEU A 47 1.66 -6.59 -10.93
N GLY A 48 1.03 -5.58 -11.50
CA GLY A 48 0.04 -5.76 -12.55
C GLY A 48 -0.10 -4.52 -13.42
N ASN A 49 -0.81 -4.69 -14.53
CA ASN A 49 -1.11 -3.66 -15.50
C ASN A 49 -2.61 -3.38 -15.55
N VAL A 50 -3.00 -2.12 -15.47
CA VAL A 50 -4.41 -1.71 -15.44
C VAL A 50 -5.01 -1.84 -16.84
N LYS A 51 -6.07 -2.65 -16.97
CA LYS A 51 -6.79 -2.86 -18.23
C LYS A 51 -8.04 -2.02 -18.35
N ARG A 52 -8.73 -1.76 -17.24
CA ARG A 52 -9.95 -0.94 -17.19
C ARG A 52 -10.05 -0.21 -15.87
N VAL A 53 -10.64 0.98 -15.88
CA VAL A 53 -10.93 1.78 -14.68
C VAL A 53 -12.45 1.98 -14.56
N ASP A 54 -13.03 1.59 -13.43
CA ASP A 54 -14.42 1.89 -13.06
C ASP A 54 -14.42 2.94 -11.95
N SER A 55 -14.66 4.20 -12.34
CA SER A 55 -14.72 5.33 -11.41
C SER A 55 -15.98 5.33 -10.54
N VAL A 56 -17.04 4.63 -10.92
CA VAL A 56 -18.27 4.56 -10.14
C VAL A 56 -18.10 3.57 -9.00
N LYS A 57 -17.57 2.39 -9.30
CA LYS A 57 -17.30 1.35 -8.30
C LYS A 57 -15.97 1.51 -7.58
N GLN A 58 -15.18 2.51 -7.96
CA GLN A 58 -13.85 2.77 -7.40
C GLN A 58 -12.96 1.53 -7.44
N CYS A 59 -12.90 0.87 -8.61
CA CYS A 59 -12.07 -0.32 -8.82
C CYS A 59 -11.47 -0.34 -10.23
N CYS A 60 -10.43 -1.16 -10.42
CA CYS A 60 -9.78 -1.33 -11.71
C CYS A 60 -9.66 -2.82 -12.04
N LEU A 61 -9.80 -3.17 -13.31
CA LEU A 61 -9.43 -4.49 -13.81
C LEU A 61 -7.92 -4.52 -13.98
N VAL A 62 -7.22 -5.34 -13.20
CA VAL A 62 -5.76 -5.45 -13.22
C VAL A 62 -5.38 -6.81 -13.79
N ARG A 63 -4.48 -6.83 -14.76
CA ARG A 63 -3.83 -8.04 -15.28
C ARG A 63 -2.50 -8.25 -14.59
N PHE A 64 -2.31 -9.40 -13.95
CA PHE A 64 -1.07 -9.76 -13.24
C PHE A 64 -0.06 -10.45 -14.16
N GLU A 65 1.15 -10.68 -13.66
CA GLU A 65 2.26 -11.31 -14.41
C GLU A 65 1.93 -12.72 -14.92
N ASP A 66 1.06 -13.46 -14.23
CA ASP A 66 0.58 -14.78 -14.63
C ASP A 66 -0.57 -14.74 -15.65
N ASN A 67 -0.89 -13.55 -16.19
CA ASN A 67 -2.01 -13.23 -17.07
C ASN A 67 -3.40 -13.38 -16.45
N SER A 68 -3.50 -13.63 -15.14
CA SER A 68 -4.80 -13.56 -14.46
C SER A 68 -5.33 -12.13 -14.42
N GLU A 69 -6.66 -11.98 -14.45
CA GLU A 69 -7.31 -10.68 -14.41
C GLU A 69 -8.32 -10.64 -13.27
N PHE A 70 -8.20 -9.64 -12.39
CA PHE A 70 -9.13 -9.43 -11.29
C PHE A 70 -9.48 -7.96 -11.13
N TRP A 71 -10.71 -7.73 -10.66
CA TRP A 71 -11.12 -6.41 -10.19
C TRP A 71 -10.50 -6.15 -8.83
N VAL A 72 -9.72 -5.09 -8.71
CA VAL A 72 -9.06 -4.66 -7.49
C VAL A 72 -9.62 -3.29 -7.09
N LEU A 73 -9.98 -3.14 -5.82
CA LEU A 73 -10.47 -1.85 -5.30
C LEU A 73 -9.36 -0.80 -5.40
N ARG A 74 -9.74 0.45 -5.69
CA ARG A 74 -8.81 1.58 -5.81
C ARG A 74 -7.97 1.73 -4.56
N LYS A 75 -8.51 1.52 -3.36
CA LYS A 75 -7.77 1.59 -2.09
C LYS A 75 -6.60 0.61 -1.98
N ASP A 76 -6.64 -0.48 -2.75
CA ASP A 76 -5.65 -1.56 -2.75
C ASP A 76 -4.69 -1.46 -3.94
N ILE A 77 -4.81 -0.42 -4.77
CA ILE A 77 -3.95 -0.15 -5.91
C ILE A 77 -2.96 0.97 -5.56
N HIS A 78 -1.69 0.69 -5.74
CA HIS A 78 -0.61 1.64 -5.54
C HIS A 78 0.07 1.93 -6.88
N SER A 79 -0.09 3.17 -7.37
CA SER A 79 0.45 3.61 -8.66
C SER A 79 1.90 4.12 -8.55
N PHE A 80 2.64 4.01 -9.66
CA PHE A 80 4.02 4.48 -9.80
C PHE A 80 4.14 5.94 -10.25
N SER A 81 3.05 6.58 -10.68
CA SER A 81 3.16 7.92 -11.27
C SER A 81 3.57 8.97 -10.23
N SER A 82 4.66 9.67 -10.55
CA SER A 82 5.27 10.76 -9.80
C SER A 82 4.34 11.98 -9.81
N GLY A 83 3.29 11.96 -9.01
CA GLY A 83 2.56 13.17 -8.65
C GLY A 83 3.52 14.11 -7.91
N GLY A 84 3.66 15.34 -8.40
CA GLY A 84 4.65 16.33 -7.94
C GLY A 84 4.88 16.33 -6.42
N GLU A 85 6.13 16.53 -6.01
CA GLU A 85 6.64 16.49 -4.63
C GLU A 85 5.96 17.50 -3.66
N GLU A 86 4.86 18.12 -4.08
CA GLU A 86 4.25 19.32 -3.51
C GLU A 86 2.84 19.10 -2.93
N VAL A 87 2.35 17.85 -2.83
CA VAL A 87 1.03 17.56 -2.23
C VAL A 87 1.05 16.31 -1.35
N CYS A 88 0.20 16.30 -0.31
CA CYS A 88 0.05 15.15 0.56
C CYS A 88 -0.67 14.00 -0.16
N CYS A 89 -0.13 12.79 -0.09
CA CYS A 89 -0.72 11.63 -0.77
C CYS A 89 -1.97 11.04 -0.09
N ILE A 90 -2.41 11.59 1.04
CA ILE A 90 -3.61 11.15 1.78
C ILE A 90 -4.80 12.07 1.51
N CYS A 91 -4.60 13.39 1.54
CA CYS A 91 -5.66 14.38 1.39
C CYS A 91 -5.59 15.18 0.08
N ASP A 92 -4.56 14.95 -0.74
CA ASP A 92 -4.27 15.67 -1.98
C ASP A 92 -4.16 17.20 -1.84
N ALA A 93 -3.94 17.70 -0.61
CA ALA A 93 -3.74 19.11 -0.33
C ALA A 93 -2.24 19.49 -0.34
N PRO A 94 -1.89 20.74 -0.67
CA PRO A 94 -0.52 21.25 -0.59
C PRO A 94 -0.02 21.31 0.87
N PRO A 95 1.30 21.55 1.10
CA PRO A 95 1.83 21.87 2.41
C PRO A 95 1.02 23.00 3.08
N LEU A 96 0.84 22.90 4.39
CA LEU A 96 0.22 23.96 5.18
C LEU A 96 1.32 24.95 5.61
N LYS A 97 1.46 25.23 6.91
CA LYS A 97 2.55 26.05 7.45
C LYS A 97 3.88 25.30 7.47
N GLU A 98 3.84 24.01 7.77
CA GLU A 98 5.01 23.13 7.82
C GLU A 98 5.15 22.35 6.49
N PRO A 99 6.39 22.03 6.06
CA PRO A 99 6.62 21.24 4.87
C PRO A 99 6.07 19.81 5.04
N LEU A 100 5.78 19.16 3.91
CA LEU A 100 5.43 17.74 3.91
C LEU A 100 6.63 16.89 4.33
N VAL A 101 6.38 15.78 5.03
CA VAL A 101 7.40 14.78 5.32
C VAL A 101 7.42 13.76 4.18
N ASN A 102 8.54 13.66 3.47
CA ASN A 102 8.68 12.75 2.35
C ASN A 102 9.18 11.38 2.82
N CYS A 103 8.52 10.31 2.39
CA CYS A 103 9.01 8.96 2.62
C CYS A 103 10.35 8.72 1.91
N LEU A 104 11.39 8.27 2.61
CA LEU A 104 12.70 8.00 2.01
C LEU A 104 12.64 6.95 0.89
N LYS A 105 11.72 5.97 0.95
CA LYS A 105 11.61 4.90 -0.05
C LYS A 105 10.76 5.25 -1.27
N CYS A 106 9.81 6.15 -1.09
CA CYS A 106 8.64 6.23 -1.95
C CYS A 106 8.38 7.67 -2.39
N ARG A 107 9.03 8.62 -1.71
CA ARG A 107 9.07 10.07 -1.94
C ARG A 107 7.75 10.81 -1.84
N HIS A 108 6.65 10.10 -1.61
CA HIS A 108 5.37 10.71 -1.27
C HIS A 108 5.48 11.59 -0.04
N GLY A 109 4.91 12.79 -0.15
CA GLY A 109 4.75 13.74 0.94
C GLY A 109 3.54 13.40 1.79
N TYR A 110 3.67 13.58 3.10
CA TYR A 110 2.62 13.39 4.09
C TYR A 110 2.56 14.61 4.99
N HIS A 111 1.36 15.11 5.28
CA HIS A 111 1.18 15.90 6.50
C HIS A 111 1.40 14.97 7.71
N PRO A 112 2.08 15.43 8.77
CA PRO A 112 2.32 14.63 9.96
C PRO A 112 1.06 13.98 10.53
N GLU A 113 -0.05 14.70 10.54
CA GLU A 113 -1.36 14.28 11.04
C GLU A 113 -2.14 13.37 10.09
N CYS A 114 -1.84 13.40 8.79
CA CYS A 114 -2.51 12.56 7.80
C CYS A 114 -1.98 11.12 7.80
N HIS A 115 -0.74 10.89 8.23
CA HIS A 115 -0.17 9.56 8.32
C HIS A 115 -0.71 8.79 9.55
N THR A 116 -0.75 7.46 9.46
CA THR A 116 -1.17 6.60 10.59
C THR A 116 -0.10 5.57 10.95
N PRO A 117 0.46 5.61 12.17
CA PRO A 117 0.27 6.64 13.21
C PRO A 117 0.81 8.02 12.77
N PRO A 118 0.40 9.13 13.42
CA PRO A 118 0.94 10.45 13.11
C PRO A 118 2.47 10.48 13.16
N ILE A 119 3.08 11.28 12.29
CA ILE A 119 4.54 11.43 12.23
C ILE A 119 4.98 12.28 13.41
N GLU A 120 5.90 11.77 14.23
CA GLU A 120 6.48 12.50 15.35
C GLU A 120 7.41 13.61 14.84
N PRO A 121 7.37 14.82 15.44
CA PRO A 121 8.16 15.97 14.97
C PRO A 121 9.67 15.78 15.14
N GLU A 122 10.11 14.92 16.04
CA GLU A 122 11.53 14.60 16.28
C GLU A 122 12.10 13.59 15.26
N VAL A 123 11.27 13.05 14.36
CA VAL A 123 11.76 12.08 13.38
C VAL A 123 12.65 12.78 12.35
N ASP A 124 13.82 12.19 12.08
CA ASP A 124 14.67 12.67 10.99
C ASP A 124 13.92 12.50 9.65
N PRO A 125 13.55 13.60 8.97
CA PRO A 125 12.79 13.55 7.72
C PRO A 125 13.52 12.77 6.63
N ASN A 126 14.85 12.71 6.68
CA ASN A 126 15.69 12.00 5.71
C ASN A 126 15.77 10.49 5.98
N SER A 127 15.25 10.01 7.10
CA SER A 127 15.26 8.60 7.46
C SER A 127 13.87 7.97 7.50
N TRP A 128 12.81 8.77 7.52
CA TRP A 128 11.45 8.30 7.75
C TRP A 128 10.92 7.43 6.59
N ILE A 129 10.16 6.38 6.93
CA ILE A 129 9.57 5.44 5.97
C ILE A 129 8.08 5.33 6.28
N CYS A 130 7.24 5.58 5.27
CA CYS A 130 5.78 5.50 5.43
C CYS A 130 5.29 4.08 5.71
N ARG A 131 4.07 3.99 6.26
CA ARG A 131 3.37 2.74 6.54
C ARG A 131 3.38 1.78 5.35
N GLN A 132 3.06 2.28 4.16
CA GLN A 132 2.96 1.43 2.96
C GLN A 132 4.29 0.74 2.65
N CYS A 133 5.40 1.48 2.64
CA CYS A 133 6.73 0.90 2.42
C CYS A 133 7.19 -0.01 3.55
N VAL A 134 6.83 0.29 4.79
CA VAL A 134 7.11 -0.62 5.92
C VAL A 134 6.42 -1.97 5.70
N PHE A 135 5.12 -1.98 5.37
CA PHE A 135 4.38 -3.20 5.12
C PHE A 135 4.86 -3.93 3.86
N ALA A 136 5.20 -3.21 2.79
CA ALA A 136 5.71 -3.79 1.55
C ALA A 136 7.01 -4.58 1.77
N VAL A 137 7.90 -4.07 2.63
CA VAL A 137 9.18 -4.74 2.93
C VAL A 137 9.03 -5.81 4.01
N ALA A 138 8.26 -5.54 5.06
CA ALA A 138 8.19 -6.39 6.24
C ALA A 138 7.26 -7.60 6.09
N THR A 139 6.25 -7.54 5.21
CA THR A 139 5.31 -8.64 5.00
C THR A 139 5.91 -9.67 4.05
N LYS A 140 5.89 -10.95 4.43
CA LYS A 140 6.40 -12.08 3.64
C LYS A 140 5.43 -13.26 3.75
N ARG A 141 5.47 -14.17 2.77
CA ARG A 141 4.77 -15.46 2.88
C ARG A 141 5.27 -16.21 4.11
N GLY A 142 4.35 -16.78 4.89
CA GLY A 142 4.66 -17.47 6.15
C GLY A 142 4.85 -16.54 7.37
N GLY A 143 4.74 -15.23 7.19
CA GLY A 143 4.72 -14.26 8.29
C GLY A 143 5.69 -13.09 8.10
N ALA A 144 5.42 -12.00 8.81
CA ALA A 144 6.24 -10.79 8.72
C ALA A 144 7.62 -10.95 9.37
N LEU A 145 8.56 -10.09 8.98
CA LEU A 145 9.91 -10.01 9.56
C LEU A 145 9.84 -9.84 11.08
N LYS A 146 10.64 -10.64 11.80
CA LYS A 146 10.71 -10.63 13.28
C LYS A 146 11.87 -9.82 13.85
N ARG A 147 12.87 -9.46 13.03
CA ARG A 147 14.10 -8.77 13.45
C ARG A 147 14.50 -7.68 12.45
N GLY A 148 15.36 -6.76 12.88
CA GLY A 148 15.87 -5.67 12.06
C GLY A 148 14.99 -4.42 12.06
N ARG A 149 15.44 -3.40 11.31
CA ARG A 149 14.82 -2.07 11.26
C ARG A 149 13.34 -2.13 10.85
N PHE A 150 13.02 -2.83 9.76
CA PHE A 150 11.66 -2.93 9.24
C PHE A 150 10.71 -3.70 10.16
N ALA A 151 11.18 -4.71 10.89
CA ALA A 151 10.37 -5.39 11.89
C ALA A 151 9.95 -4.44 13.03
N ARG A 152 10.89 -3.61 13.52
CA ARG A 152 10.61 -2.61 14.56
C ARG A 152 9.64 -1.54 14.06
N LEU A 153 9.89 -0.99 12.87
CA LEU A 153 8.98 -0.04 12.24
C LEU A 153 7.58 -0.63 12.05
N MET A 154 7.47 -1.90 11.64
CA MET A 154 6.17 -2.55 11.49
C MET A 154 5.41 -2.65 12.82
N GLN A 155 6.10 -2.92 13.93
CA GLN A 155 5.44 -2.90 15.25
C GLN A 155 4.89 -1.51 15.58
N ILE A 156 5.67 -0.45 15.33
CA ILE A 156 5.21 0.93 15.50
C ILE A 156 3.98 1.21 14.63
N MET A 157 3.99 0.79 13.37
CA MET A 157 2.84 1.00 12.48
C MET A 157 1.59 0.25 12.98
N LYS A 158 1.75 -0.94 13.57
CA LYS A 158 0.64 -1.78 14.03
C LYS A 158 -0.04 -1.31 15.30
N VAL A 159 0.48 -0.30 16.00
CA VAL A 159 -0.17 0.28 17.19
C VAL A 159 -1.48 0.99 16.86
N ARG A 160 -1.69 1.37 15.59
CA ARG A 160 -2.89 2.06 15.12
C ARG A 160 -3.37 1.50 13.78
N LEU A 161 -4.67 1.28 13.67
CA LEU A 161 -5.32 0.92 12.40
C LEU A 161 -5.54 2.18 11.56
N PRO A 162 -5.34 2.11 10.22
CA PRO A 162 -5.59 3.24 9.32
C PRO A 162 -7.07 3.39 8.93
N TYR A 163 -7.97 2.73 9.67
CA TYR A 163 -9.43 2.76 9.49
C TYR A 163 -10.11 2.64 10.86
N GLN A 164 -11.38 3.02 10.92
CA GLN A 164 -12.19 2.87 12.13
C GLN A 164 -12.91 1.52 12.10
N LEU A 165 -12.80 0.73 13.17
CA LEU A 165 -13.50 -0.56 13.25
C LEU A 165 -15.02 -0.40 13.26
N SER A 166 -15.51 0.68 13.86
CA SER A 166 -16.94 1.01 13.95
C SER A 166 -17.55 1.44 12.62
N SER A 167 -16.76 1.75 11.60
CA SER A 167 -17.25 2.14 10.27
C SER A 167 -17.32 0.96 9.29
N LEU A 168 -17.13 -0.28 9.77
CA LEU A 168 -17.17 -1.47 8.94
C LEU A 168 -18.56 -2.12 9.02
N ASP A 169 -19.15 -2.35 7.86
CA ASP A 169 -20.46 -3.00 7.73
C ASP A 169 -20.27 -4.50 7.58
N TRP A 170 -20.33 -5.19 8.72
CA TRP A 170 -20.13 -6.64 8.81
C TRP A 170 -21.39 -7.42 8.45
N ASP A 171 -21.18 -8.61 7.88
CA ASP A 171 -22.23 -9.62 7.82
C ASP A 171 -22.66 -10.12 9.22
N PRO A 172 -23.83 -10.77 9.36
CA PRO A 172 -24.31 -11.25 10.66
C PRO A 172 -23.38 -12.28 11.35
N GLN A 173 -22.49 -12.93 10.60
CA GLN A 173 -21.56 -13.93 11.12
C GLN A 173 -20.20 -13.32 11.51
N HIS A 174 -20.01 -12.02 11.26
CA HIS A 174 -18.75 -11.29 11.45
C HIS A 174 -17.57 -11.92 10.69
N LEU A 175 -17.83 -12.45 9.48
CA LEU A 175 -16.82 -13.07 8.63
C LEU A 175 -16.26 -12.06 7.63
N THR A 176 -17.15 -11.32 6.96
CA THR A 176 -16.79 -10.34 5.94
C THR A 176 -17.41 -8.97 6.20
N ASN A 177 -16.78 -7.92 5.69
CA ASN A 177 -17.35 -6.56 5.67
C ASN A 177 -17.42 -5.99 4.25
N GLN A 178 -18.43 -5.13 4.01
CA GLN A 178 -18.67 -4.54 2.69
C GLN A 178 -17.48 -3.72 2.18
N GLN A 179 -16.72 -3.10 3.07
CA GLN A 179 -15.56 -2.28 2.75
C GLN A 179 -14.33 -3.11 2.33
N GLN A 180 -14.38 -4.45 2.46
CA GLN A 180 -13.25 -5.36 2.24
C GLN A 180 -11.97 -4.86 2.92
N CYS A 181 -12.09 -4.49 4.19
CA CYS A 181 -11.03 -3.86 4.96
C CYS A 181 -10.71 -4.70 6.20
N TYR A 182 -9.51 -5.29 6.21
CA TYR A 182 -9.06 -6.20 7.25
C TYR A 182 -7.62 -5.94 7.65
N CYS A 183 -7.25 -6.46 8.82
CA CYS A 183 -5.89 -6.50 9.34
C CYS A 183 -5.26 -5.11 9.50
N TYR A 184 -4.01 -5.05 9.96
CA TYR A 184 -3.27 -3.81 10.10
C TYR A 184 -2.98 -3.12 8.76
N CYS A 185 -3.11 -3.82 7.64
CA CYS A 185 -2.86 -3.28 6.31
C CYS A 185 -4.07 -2.59 5.67
N ALA A 186 -5.29 -2.78 6.21
CA ALA A 186 -6.56 -2.34 5.59
C ALA A 186 -6.83 -2.93 4.19
N GLY A 187 -6.18 -4.06 3.90
CA GLY A 187 -6.35 -4.77 2.65
C GLY A 187 -7.61 -5.63 2.62
N PRO A 188 -7.87 -6.29 1.48
CA PRO A 188 -8.91 -7.30 1.38
C PRO A 188 -8.49 -8.56 2.14
N GLY A 189 -9.46 -9.45 2.35
CA GLY A 189 -9.33 -10.72 3.04
C GLY A 189 -10.49 -11.63 2.65
N GLU A 190 -10.26 -12.94 2.73
CA GLU A 190 -11.29 -13.98 2.60
C GLU A 190 -11.63 -14.57 3.97
#